data_AF-T0RS24-F1
#
_entry.id   AF-T0RS24-F1
#
_cell.length_a   1.000
_cell.length_b   1.000
_cell.length_c   1.000
_cell.angle_alpha   90.00
_cell.angle_beta   90.00
_cell.angle_gamma   90.00
#
_symmetry.space_group_name_H-M   'P 1'
#
loop_
_entity.id
_entity.type
_entity.pdbx_description
1 polymer ?
#
loop_
_entity_poly.entity_id
_entity_poly.type
_entity_poly.pdbx_seq_one_letter_code
_entity_poly.pdbx_strand_id
1 'polypeptide(L)'
;MHCFQEENVSEHSHQVAVIAHLLTVIKNKRYGGNLNPEKAAVTAIYHEISETKLQDINSKTKYHSPEFTAAFKKLEDIAEKECLETLPEDLRNEFSDLLVQKNVDAEYKAIVKAADILSAYIKTLNELRFNNDEFLHVKKGLDPKIKRLITEMPEVKDFMDVFCDSCTTTFDKISG
;
A
#
# COMPACT_ATOMS: atom_id res chain seq x y z
N MET A 1 -0.16 -19.08 -3.86
CA MET A 1 0.33 -19.21 -2.48
C MET A 1 -0.88 -19.49 -1.64
N HIS A 2 -0.89 -20.55 -0.83
CA HIS A 2 -2.01 -20.76 0.08
C HIS A 2 -1.92 -19.71 1.20
N CYS A 3 -3.02 -19.02 1.47
CA CYS A 3 -3.13 -18.06 2.57
C CYS A 3 -4.05 -18.66 3.63
N PHE A 4 -3.63 -18.64 4.90
CA PHE A 4 -4.50 -19.02 6.01
C PHE A 4 -5.62 -17.99 6.22
N GLN A 5 -5.32 -16.72 5.91
CA GLN A 5 -6.30 -15.66 5.86
C GLN A 5 -6.32 -15.06 4.45
N GLU A 6 -7.39 -15.33 3.71
CA GLU A 6 -7.61 -14.68 2.42
C GLU A 6 -7.74 -13.16 2.61
N GLU A 7 -7.30 -12.42 1.59
CA GLU A 7 -7.41 -10.98 1.53
C GLU A 7 -7.78 -10.60 0.10
N ASN A 8 -8.79 -9.78 -0.05
CA ASN A 8 -9.14 -9.18 -1.32
C ASN A 8 -8.62 -7.73 -1.43
N VAL A 9 -8.69 -7.16 -2.63
CA VAL A 9 -8.24 -5.79 -2.93
C VAL A 9 -8.91 -4.74 -2.04
N SER A 10 -10.17 -4.92 -1.66
CA SER A 10 -10.87 -3.96 -0.79
C SER A 10 -10.37 -4.01 0.64
N GLU A 11 -10.11 -5.20 1.19
CA GLU A 11 -9.51 -5.38 2.51
C GLU A 11 -8.09 -4.82 2.56
N HIS A 12 -7.29 -5.13 1.53
CA HIS A 12 -5.94 -4.59 1.36
C HIS A 12 -5.97 -3.06 1.29
N SER A 13 -6.79 -2.49 0.42
CA SER A 13 -6.91 -1.02 0.26
C SER A 13 -7.33 -0.33 1.55
N HIS A 14 -8.23 -0.92 2.33
CA HIS A 14 -8.59 -0.41 3.66
C HIS A 14 -7.39 -0.43 4.63
N GLN A 15 -6.65 -1.55 4.70
CA GLN A 15 -5.45 -1.63 5.54
C GLN A 15 -4.38 -0.61 5.13
N VAL A 16 -4.12 -0.46 3.83
CA VAL A 16 -3.20 0.55 3.29
C VAL A 16 -3.65 1.96 3.65
N ALA A 17 -4.95 2.26 3.59
CA ALA A 17 -5.49 3.57 3.97
C ALA A 17 -5.27 3.89 5.46
N VAL A 18 -5.49 2.91 6.34
CA VAL A 18 -5.23 3.07 7.79
C VAL A 18 -3.75 3.33 8.06
N ILE A 19 -2.86 2.57 7.41
CA ILE A 19 -1.41 2.74 7.57
C ILE A 19 -0.95 4.08 6.99
N ALA A 20 -1.40 4.46 5.79
CA ALA A 20 -1.06 5.73 5.13
C ALA A 20 -1.48 6.94 5.97
N HIS A 21 -2.68 6.89 6.55
CA HIS A 21 -3.16 7.88 7.50
C HIS A 21 -2.21 7.97 8.71
N LEU A 22 -1.90 6.85 9.36
CA LEU A 22 -1.04 6.82 10.53
C LEU A 22 0.38 7.32 10.24
N LEU A 23 1.00 6.90 9.13
CA LEU A 23 2.30 7.41 8.71
C LEU A 23 2.28 8.92 8.52
N THR A 24 1.22 9.46 7.93
CA THR A 24 1.06 10.91 7.74
C THR A 24 0.92 11.65 9.08
N VAL A 25 0.13 11.11 10.01
CA VAL A 25 0.01 11.65 11.37
C VAL A 25 1.36 11.67 12.08
N ILE A 26 2.12 10.57 12.02
CA ILE A 26 3.46 10.48 12.60
C ILE A 26 4.40 11.51 11.96
N LYS A 27 4.43 11.58 10.62
CA LYS A 27 5.24 12.54 9.85
C LYS A 27 5.00 13.97 10.29
N ASN A 28 3.74 14.38 10.34
CA ASN A 28 3.38 15.73 10.74
C ASN A 28 3.72 16.01 12.20
N LYS A 29 3.36 15.07 13.09
CA LYS A 29 3.46 15.30 14.52
C LYS A 29 4.89 15.27 15.04
N ARG A 30 5.74 14.39 14.50
CA ARG A 30 7.08 14.10 15.03
C ARG A 30 8.21 14.63 14.14
N TYR A 31 7.97 14.82 12.85
CA TYR A 31 9.01 15.16 11.88
C TYR A 31 8.71 16.43 11.06
N GLY A 32 7.72 17.22 11.47
CA GLY A 32 7.43 18.53 10.89
C GLY A 32 6.81 18.49 9.49
N GLY A 33 6.23 17.35 9.09
CA GLY A 33 5.42 17.26 7.87
C GLY A 33 4.18 18.15 7.90
N ASN A 34 3.61 18.43 6.73
CA ASN A 34 2.40 19.26 6.58
C ASN A 34 1.40 18.66 5.58
N LEU A 35 1.35 17.33 5.49
CA LEU A 35 0.41 16.63 4.61
C LEU A 35 -0.95 16.45 5.30
N ASN A 36 -2.03 16.31 4.54
CA ASN A 36 -3.35 16.03 5.09
C ASN A 36 -3.51 14.50 5.28
N PRO A 37 -3.64 13.98 6.52
CA PRO A 37 -3.79 12.54 6.75
C PRO A 37 -5.02 11.92 6.09
N GLU A 38 -6.14 12.64 6.05
CA GLU A 38 -7.36 12.20 5.40
C GLU A 38 -7.17 12.08 3.88
N LYS A 39 -6.45 13.01 3.25
CA LYS A 39 -6.10 12.91 1.82
C LYS A 39 -5.22 11.69 1.56
N ALA A 40 -4.24 11.40 2.41
CA ALA A 40 -3.42 10.19 2.29
C ALA A 40 -4.25 8.91 2.39
N ALA A 41 -5.23 8.87 3.31
CA ALA A 41 -6.15 7.75 3.45
C ALA A 41 -7.01 7.57 2.19
N VAL A 42 -7.60 8.65 1.67
CA VAL A 42 -8.45 8.60 0.46
C VAL A 42 -7.64 8.21 -0.77
N THR A 43 -6.42 8.74 -0.95
CA THR A 43 -5.53 8.30 -2.04
C THR A 43 -5.21 6.81 -1.95
N ALA A 44 -4.98 6.28 -0.74
CA ALA A 44 -4.77 4.85 -0.53
C ALA A 44 -6.02 4.00 -0.85
N ILE A 45 -7.24 4.47 -0.57
CA ILE A 45 -8.47 3.73 -0.91
C ILE A 45 -8.55 3.44 -2.42
N TYR A 46 -8.06 4.35 -3.26
CA TYR A 46 -8.15 4.23 -4.72
C TYR A 46 -6.88 3.69 -5.39
N HIS A 47 -5.83 3.34 -4.64
CA HIS A 47 -4.50 3.10 -5.20
C HIS A 47 -4.38 1.87 -6.12
N GLU A 48 -5.29 0.90 -5.97
CA GLU A 48 -5.34 -0.34 -6.76
C GLU A 48 -6.56 -0.42 -7.70
N ILE A 49 -7.14 0.72 -8.07
CA ILE A 49 -8.37 0.72 -8.89
C ILE A 49 -8.20 -0.04 -10.23
N SER A 50 -7.01 0.00 -10.81
CA SER A 50 -6.67 -0.72 -12.06
C SER A 50 -6.84 -2.23 -11.94
N GLU A 51 -6.70 -2.80 -10.75
CA GLU A 51 -6.83 -4.24 -10.50
C GLU A 51 -8.28 -4.73 -10.59
N THR A 52 -9.26 -3.83 -10.48
CA THR A 52 -10.68 -4.14 -10.74
C THR A 52 -10.87 -4.66 -12.17
N LYS A 53 -10.10 -4.14 -13.14
CA LYS A 53 -10.15 -4.56 -14.53
C LYS A 53 -9.06 -5.58 -14.88
N LEU A 54 -7.83 -5.36 -14.42
CA LEU A 54 -6.66 -6.14 -14.83
C LEU A 54 -6.43 -7.40 -13.98
N GLN A 55 -7.13 -7.51 -12.83
CA GLN A 55 -6.86 -8.48 -11.77
C GLN A 55 -5.47 -8.28 -11.14
N ASP A 56 -5.29 -8.80 -9.91
CA ASP A 56 -3.98 -8.76 -9.26
C ASP A 56 -3.02 -9.72 -9.99
N ILE A 57 -1.84 -9.19 -10.34
CA ILE A 57 -0.72 -9.96 -10.88
C ILE A 57 0.45 -9.81 -9.93
N ASN A 58 1.01 -10.94 -9.50
CA ASN A 58 2.13 -10.91 -8.56
C ASN A 58 3.29 -10.03 -9.05
N SER A 59 3.94 -9.35 -8.10
CA SER A 59 5.05 -8.41 -8.39
C SER A 59 6.18 -9.02 -9.23
N LYS A 60 6.52 -10.31 -9.08
CA LYS A 60 7.60 -10.93 -9.86
C LYS A 60 7.26 -10.97 -11.35
N THR A 61 6.00 -11.22 -11.68
CA THR A 61 5.51 -11.17 -13.06
C THR A 61 5.46 -9.73 -13.58
N LYS A 62 4.90 -8.78 -12.79
CA LYS A 62 4.84 -7.35 -13.18
C LYS A 62 6.23 -6.78 -13.54
N TYR A 63 7.29 -7.24 -12.87
CA TYR A 63 8.67 -6.76 -13.08
C TYR A 63 9.62 -7.77 -13.78
N HIS A 64 9.08 -8.72 -14.54
CA HIS A 64 9.88 -9.78 -15.18
C HIS A 64 10.91 -9.24 -16.19
N SER A 65 10.54 -8.24 -16.99
CA SER A 65 11.43 -7.53 -17.90
C SER A 65 11.07 -6.04 -17.99
N PRO A 66 12.01 -5.16 -18.37
CA PRO A 66 11.71 -3.75 -18.58
C PRO A 66 10.58 -3.51 -19.60
N GLU A 67 10.56 -4.29 -20.68
CA GLU A 67 9.55 -4.21 -21.74
C GLU A 67 8.17 -4.60 -21.21
N PHE A 68 8.08 -5.73 -20.49
CA PHE A 68 6.82 -6.17 -19.88
C PHE A 68 6.33 -5.17 -18.83
N THR A 69 7.23 -4.67 -17.99
CA THR A 69 6.90 -3.66 -16.97
C THR A 69 6.31 -2.41 -17.62
N ALA A 70 6.91 -1.92 -18.70
CA ALA A 70 6.43 -0.75 -19.42
C ALA A 70 5.06 -0.98 -20.07
N ALA A 71 4.87 -2.15 -20.68
CA ALA A 71 3.59 -2.53 -21.27
C ALA A 71 2.49 -2.65 -20.20
N PHE A 72 2.79 -3.26 -19.05
CA PHE A 72 1.83 -3.43 -17.96
C PHE A 72 1.44 -2.09 -17.34
N LYS A 73 2.41 -1.20 -17.08
CA LYS A 73 2.13 0.17 -16.62
C LYS A 73 1.27 0.98 -17.59
N LYS A 74 1.38 0.71 -18.89
CA LYS A 74 0.51 1.32 -19.90
C LYS A 74 -0.92 0.79 -19.80
N LEU A 75 -1.10 -0.50 -19.50
CA LEU A 75 -2.43 -1.07 -19.24
C LEU A 75 -3.05 -0.52 -17.96
N GLU A 76 -2.26 -0.37 -16.88
CA GLU A 76 -2.71 0.27 -15.64
C GLU A 76 -3.20 1.71 -15.92
N ASP A 77 -2.41 2.52 -16.62
CA ASP A 77 -2.79 3.90 -17.00
C ASP A 77 -4.07 3.97 -17.85
N ILE A 78 -4.31 2.98 -18.72
CA ILE A 78 -5.54 2.90 -19.50
C ILE A 78 -6.72 2.55 -18.58
N ALA A 79 -6.58 1.54 -17.73
CA ALA A 79 -7.64 1.12 -16.82
C ALA A 79 -8.04 2.23 -15.83
N GLU A 80 -7.07 2.97 -15.30
CA GLU A 80 -7.29 4.13 -14.43
C GLU A 80 -8.10 5.23 -15.13
N LYS A 81 -7.74 5.56 -16.38
CA LYS A 81 -8.43 6.58 -17.18
C LYS A 81 -9.83 6.15 -17.58
N GLU A 82 -10.01 4.90 -17.99
CA GLU A 82 -11.32 4.35 -18.30
C GLU A 82 -12.23 4.39 -17.06
N CYS A 83 -11.69 4.08 -15.87
CA CYS A 83 -12.42 4.21 -14.61
C CYS A 83 -12.86 5.66 -14.38
N LEU A 84 -11.94 6.63 -14.56
CA LEU A 84 -12.26 8.05 -14.45
C LEU A 84 -13.35 8.48 -15.43
N GLU A 85 -13.30 8.00 -16.68
CA GLU A 85 -14.28 8.31 -17.72
C GLU A 85 -15.68 7.75 -17.44
N THR A 86 -15.80 6.73 -16.58
CA THR A 86 -17.12 6.24 -16.12
C THR A 86 -17.87 7.24 -15.25
N LEU A 87 -17.18 8.21 -14.65
CA LEU A 87 -17.79 9.24 -13.83
C LEU A 87 -18.46 10.33 -14.69
N PRO A 88 -19.55 10.96 -14.20
CA PRO A 88 -20.08 12.21 -14.74
C PRO A 88 -18.99 13.27 -14.95
N GLU A 89 -19.07 14.03 -16.04
CA GLU A 89 -18.02 14.95 -16.47
C GLU A 89 -17.65 15.99 -15.39
N ASP A 90 -18.64 16.46 -14.62
CA ASP A 90 -18.48 17.41 -13.53
C ASP A 90 -17.70 16.85 -12.33
N LEU A 91 -17.65 15.53 -12.16
CA LEU A 91 -16.92 14.88 -11.06
C LEU A 91 -15.50 14.45 -11.44
N ARG A 92 -15.17 14.35 -12.73
CA ARG A 92 -13.88 13.79 -13.17
C ARG A 92 -12.67 14.56 -12.63
N ASN A 93 -12.76 15.88 -12.52
CA ASN A 93 -11.65 16.67 -12.00
C ASN A 93 -11.35 16.35 -10.54
N GLU A 94 -12.36 16.08 -9.72
CA GLU A 94 -12.23 15.77 -8.29
C GLU A 94 -11.63 14.38 -8.02
N PHE A 95 -11.71 13.46 -8.99
CA PHE A 95 -11.19 12.09 -8.87
C PHE A 95 -9.89 11.85 -9.63
N SER A 96 -9.47 12.80 -10.47
CA SER A 96 -8.32 12.64 -11.35
C SER A 96 -7.03 12.37 -10.58
N ASP A 97 -6.79 13.10 -9.47
CA ASP A 97 -5.61 12.94 -8.61
C ASP A 97 -5.73 11.80 -7.59
N LEU A 98 -6.85 11.06 -7.61
CA LEU A 98 -7.09 9.86 -6.79
C LEU A 98 -6.99 8.58 -7.61
N LEU A 99 -7.61 8.56 -8.79
CA LEU A 99 -7.72 7.37 -9.65
C LEU A 99 -6.52 7.21 -10.58
N VAL A 100 -6.00 8.31 -11.14
CA VAL A 100 -4.89 8.25 -12.10
C VAL A 100 -3.57 8.41 -11.35
N GLN A 101 -2.81 7.33 -11.23
CA GLN A 101 -1.59 7.25 -10.43
C GLN A 101 -0.50 8.24 -10.85
N LYS A 102 -0.55 8.74 -12.09
CA LYS A 102 0.35 9.77 -12.61
C LYS A 102 0.01 11.18 -12.12
N ASN A 103 -1.24 11.41 -11.73
CA ASN A 103 -1.73 12.72 -11.28
C ASN A 103 -1.65 12.85 -9.76
N VAL A 104 -1.51 11.73 -9.03
CA VAL A 104 -1.29 11.72 -7.59
C VAL A 104 -0.01 12.48 -7.23
N ASP A 105 -0.13 13.40 -6.28
CA ASP A 105 1.00 14.15 -5.71
C ASP A 105 2.10 13.22 -5.19
N ALA A 106 3.36 13.59 -5.44
CA ALA A 106 4.51 12.72 -5.18
C ALA A 106 4.72 12.39 -3.69
N GLU A 107 4.39 13.31 -2.77
CA GLU A 107 4.52 13.08 -1.34
C GLU A 107 3.47 12.06 -0.86
N TYR A 108 2.22 12.21 -1.31
CA TYR A 108 1.16 11.24 -1.02
C TYR A 108 1.46 9.88 -1.64
N LYS A 109 1.96 9.86 -2.88
CA LYS A 109 2.37 8.63 -3.56
C LYS A 109 3.47 7.88 -2.80
N ALA A 110 4.44 8.60 -2.23
CA ALA A 110 5.48 8.00 -1.40
C ALA A 110 4.91 7.38 -0.11
N ILE A 111 4.01 8.09 0.59
CA ILE A 111 3.34 7.59 1.79
C ILE A 111 2.50 6.33 1.49
N VAL A 112 1.65 6.38 0.46
CA VAL A 112 0.81 5.25 0.07
C VAL A 112 1.67 4.06 -0.35
N LYS A 113 2.78 4.29 -1.05
CA LYS A 113 3.70 3.20 -1.42
C LYS A 113 4.38 2.56 -0.19
N ALA A 114 4.75 3.37 0.80
CA ALA A 114 5.28 2.84 2.05
C ALA A 114 4.22 2.03 2.81
N ALA A 115 2.98 2.52 2.84
CA ALA A 115 1.85 1.84 3.48
C ALA A 115 1.50 0.49 2.81
N ASP A 116 1.46 0.44 1.47
CA ASP A 116 1.29 -0.79 0.68
C ASP A 116 2.36 -1.85 1.05
N ILE A 117 3.64 -1.44 1.05
CA ILE A 117 4.74 -2.34 1.41
C ILE A 117 4.64 -2.82 2.86
N LEU A 118 4.25 -1.95 3.80
CA LEU A 118 4.05 -2.31 5.20
C LEU A 118 2.87 -3.26 5.39
N SER A 119 1.75 -3.03 4.70
CA SER A 119 0.58 -3.91 4.70
C SER A 119 0.97 -5.33 4.26
N ALA A 120 1.66 -5.44 3.11
CA ALA A 120 2.18 -6.72 2.62
C ALA A 120 3.17 -7.37 3.59
N TYR A 121 3.98 -6.58 4.30
CA TYR A 121 4.91 -7.07 5.31
C TYR A 121 4.19 -7.63 6.54
N ILE A 122 3.21 -6.91 7.07
CA ILE A 122 2.40 -7.34 8.21
C ILE A 122 1.66 -8.63 7.89
N LYS A 123 1.04 -8.73 6.71
CA LYS A 123 0.43 -9.97 6.23
C LYS A 123 1.43 -11.12 6.18
N THR A 124 2.62 -10.87 5.65
CA THR A 124 3.70 -11.87 5.62
C THR A 124 4.09 -12.34 7.02
N LEU A 125 4.19 -11.45 8.01
CA LEU A 125 4.46 -11.82 9.40
C LEU A 125 3.29 -12.62 10.01
N ASN A 126 2.05 -12.25 9.70
CA ASN A 126 0.84 -12.93 10.17
C ASN A 126 0.78 -14.39 9.67
N GLU A 127 1.06 -14.61 8.38
CA GLU A 127 1.10 -15.94 7.76
C GLU A 127 2.23 -16.80 8.34
N LEU A 128 3.42 -16.22 8.54
CA LEU A 128 4.54 -16.92 9.19
C LEU A 128 4.23 -17.31 10.64
N ARG A 129 3.43 -16.50 11.36
CA ARG A 129 2.96 -16.84 12.72
C ARG A 129 2.06 -18.09 12.72
N PHE A 130 1.41 -18.40 11.60
CA PHE A 130 0.65 -19.63 11.41
C PHE A 130 1.49 -20.79 10.82
N ASN A 131 2.82 -20.67 10.84
CA ASN A 131 3.78 -21.64 10.26
C ASN A 131 3.59 -21.84 8.74
N ASN A 132 3.19 -20.79 8.02
CA ASN A 132 3.11 -20.82 6.56
C ASN A 132 4.48 -20.53 5.91
N ASP A 133 5.28 -21.58 5.71
CA ASP A 133 6.62 -21.45 5.13
C ASP A 133 6.64 -20.92 3.69
N GLU A 134 5.50 -20.94 2.97
CA GLU A 134 5.40 -20.30 1.65
C GLU A 134 5.71 -18.79 1.75
N PHE A 135 5.51 -18.14 2.89
CA PHE A 135 5.78 -16.71 3.07
C PHE A 135 7.24 -16.37 3.41
N LEU A 136 8.12 -17.35 3.66
CA LEU A 136 9.54 -17.10 3.95
C LEU A 136 10.24 -16.35 2.81
N HIS A 137 9.96 -16.74 1.57
CA HIS A 137 10.55 -16.08 0.40
C HIS A 137 9.95 -14.69 0.13
N VAL A 138 8.68 -14.47 0.50
CA VAL A 138 8.03 -13.16 0.45
C VAL A 138 8.72 -12.21 1.42
N LYS A 139 8.93 -12.65 2.67
CA LYS A 139 9.66 -11.90 3.68
C LYS A 139 11.06 -11.51 3.21
N LYS A 140 11.80 -12.47 2.64
CA LYS A 140 13.15 -12.21 2.08
C LYS A 140 13.13 -11.12 0.99
N GLY A 141 12.07 -11.03 0.20
CA GLY A 141 11.89 -9.99 -0.81
C GLY A 141 11.44 -8.63 -0.26
N LEU A 142 10.70 -8.60 0.84
CA LEU A 142 10.21 -7.38 1.49
C LEU A 142 11.23 -6.77 2.46
N ASP A 143 12.01 -7.57 3.18
CA ASP A 143 13.03 -7.11 4.15
C ASP A 143 13.96 -6.01 3.59
N PRO A 144 14.53 -6.08 2.36
CA PRO A 144 15.34 -4.99 1.82
C PRO A 144 14.52 -3.72 1.52
N LYS A 145 13.25 -3.86 1.11
CA LYS A 145 12.36 -2.71 0.88
C LYS A 145 12.05 -2.01 2.21
N ILE A 146 11.74 -2.77 3.26
CA ILE A 146 11.50 -2.23 4.61
C ILE A 146 12.75 -1.52 5.14
N LYS A 147 13.94 -2.11 5.04
CA LYS A 147 15.19 -1.47 5.45
C LYS A 147 15.44 -0.14 4.75
N ARG A 148 15.14 -0.08 3.44
CA ARG A 148 15.24 1.15 2.66
C ARG A 148 14.25 2.20 3.17
N LEU A 149 12.97 1.83 3.33
CA LEU A 149 11.95 2.75 3.85
C LEU A 149 12.29 3.29 5.24
N ILE A 150 12.78 2.44 6.16
CA ILE A 150 13.22 2.87 7.50
C ILE A 150 14.34 3.92 7.41
N THR A 151 15.22 3.81 6.42
CA THR A 151 16.33 4.76 6.21
C THR A 151 15.85 6.07 5.60
N GLU A 152 14.91 6.00 4.66
CA GLU A 152 14.42 7.15 3.88
C GLU A 152 13.28 7.91 4.56
N MET A 153 12.50 7.25 5.43
CA MET A 153 11.26 7.77 6.01
C MET A 153 11.23 7.54 7.53
N PRO A 154 11.49 8.58 8.35
CA PRO A 154 11.52 8.43 9.80
C PRO A 154 10.15 8.00 10.37
N GLU A 155 9.04 8.40 9.75
CA GLU A 155 7.69 7.93 10.09
C GLU A 155 7.51 6.42 9.93
N VAL A 156 8.19 5.80 8.96
CA VAL A 156 8.18 4.33 8.79
C VAL A 156 9.01 3.67 9.88
N LYS A 157 10.18 4.24 10.22
CA LYS A 157 10.97 3.73 11.35
C LYS A 157 10.16 3.75 12.65
N ASP A 158 9.52 4.88 12.96
CA ASP A 158 8.67 5.01 14.15
C ASP A 158 7.48 4.02 14.10
N PHE A 159 6.89 3.80 12.93
CA PHE A 159 5.84 2.81 12.77
C PHE A 159 6.34 1.40 13.14
N MET A 160 7.49 1.03 12.60
CA MET A 160 8.11 -0.28 12.81
C MET A 160 8.49 -0.50 14.28
N ASP A 161 9.05 0.51 14.94
CA ASP A 161 9.51 0.41 16.32
C ASP A 161 8.35 0.36 17.34
N VAL A 162 7.18 0.93 17.01
CA VAL A 162 6.07 1.10 17.96
C VAL A 162 4.90 0.14 17.69
N PHE A 163 4.53 -0.07 16.42
CA PHE A 163 3.26 -0.72 16.07
C PHE A 163 3.41 -2.10 15.42
N CYS A 164 4.48 -2.34 14.66
CA CYS A 164 4.58 -3.53 13.80
C CYS A 164 4.41 -4.85 14.57
N ASP A 165 5.07 -5.00 15.73
CA ASP A 165 4.94 -6.20 16.57
C ASP A 165 3.50 -6.40 17.07
N SER A 166 2.83 -5.29 17.41
CA SER A 166 1.44 -5.29 17.89
C SER A 166 0.43 -5.64 16.79
N CYS A 167 0.74 -5.36 15.52
CA CYS A 167 -0.12 -5.73 14.38
C CYS A 167 -0.31 -7.25 14.25
N THR A 168 0.56 -8.04 14.87
CA THR A 168 0.48 -9.51 14.89
C THR A 168 0.04 -10.06 16.25
N THR A 169 -0.60 -9.24 17.07
CA THR A 169 -1.03 -9.64 18.42
C THR A 169 -2.51 -9.33 18.63
N THR A 170 -3.13 -9.98 19.62
CA THR A 170 -4.54 -9.75 19.93
C THR A 170 -4.73 -8.48 20.76
N PHE A 171 -5.86 -7.81 20.60
CA PHE A 171 -6.19 -6.64 21.41
C PHE A 171 -6.14 -6.94 22.92
N ASP A 172 -6.61 -8.12 23.35
CA ASP A 172 -6.55 -8.54 24.75
C ASP A 172 -5.12 -8.59 25.30
N LYS A 173 -4.13 -8.97 24.47
CA LYS A 173 -2.72 -9.02 24.87
C LYS A 173 -2.07 -7.63 24.90
N ILE A 174 -2.63 -6.65 24.18
CA ILE A 174 -2.16 -5.25 24.20
C ILE A 174 -2.79 -4.50 25.38
N SER A 175 -4.07 -4.79 25.69
CA SER A 175 -4.89 -4.03 26.64
C SER A 175 -4.88 -4.59 28.07
N GLY A 176 -4.37 -5.81 28.28
CA GLY A 176 -4.15 -6.42 29.60
C GLY A 176 -2.70 -6.33 30.07
#